data_AF-A0A723K8D9-F1
#
_entry.id   AF-A0A723K8D9-F1
#
_cell.length_a   1.000
_cell.length_b   1.000
_cell.length_c   1.000
_cell.angle_alpha   90.00
_cell.angle_beta   90.00
_cell.angle_gamma   90.00
#
_symmetry.space_group_name_H-M   'P 1'
#
loop_
_entity.id
_entity.type
_entity.pdbx_description
1 polymer ?
#
loop_
_entity_poly.entity_id
_entity_poly.type
_entity_poly.pdbx_seq_one_letter_code
_entity_poly.pdbx_strand_id
1 'polypeptide(L)'
;MSRLIPENPYTSAGWHSRQNQRARGGVMLNTDSLKNCHKAISTIRRKELLWVPRRHLCTQLSFYNGRAPIHPGAVHGLIKTHDDFHEYLSIIDKGITEYLPKESLVSCNDVWNAIRSDKYIKQSLTKSNIPFESTIDPVRYAKYRVLAGRLKKSEDNRSYGYWKELYDFSKEEINVFNHAYLRFHERLIAIMYGYISGELRIAYANGADSISKYKILLKQLAEIESEFVFKYVFDGSRKLITDLEWDLMIADNVSDFIVTNRNDETLSERALVTELLKIFMEYGEGNCVSAVYRFTRSAFIENDIERKTIQRCWESLCKAVEVRDSARAAYVQEAKK
;
A
#
# COMPACT_ATOMS: atom_id res chain seq x y z
N MET A 1 41.24 -21.28 -2.17
CA MET A 1 41.15 -21.17 -0.69
C MET A 1 39.80 -20.57 -0.33
N SER A 2 38.86 -21.43 0.06
CA SER A 2 37.50 -21.06 0.45
C SER A 2 37.55 -20.25 1.75
N ARG A 3 37.15 -18.97 1.72
CA ARG A 3 36.94 -18.19 2.94
C ARG A 3 35.45 -18.20 3.25
N LEU A 4 35.15 -18.95 4.31
CA LEU A 4 33.86 -19.06 4.98
C LEU A 4 33.37 -17.66 5.37
N ILE A 5 32.15 -17.33 4.94
CA ILE A 5 31.38 -16.21 5.47
C ILE A 5 31.02 -16.60 6.91
N PRO A 6 31.31 -15.79 7.94
CA PRO A 6 30.89 -16.13 9.29
C PRO A 6 29.36 -16.08 9.37
N GLU A 7 28.77 -17.18 9.80
CA GLU A 7 27.35 -17.28 10.10
C GLU A 7 26.96 -16.20 11.10
N ASN A 8 25.89 -15.49 10.78
CA ASN A 8 25.31 -14.43 11.60
C ASN A 8 24.78 -15.04 12.91
N PRO A 9 25.34 -14.69 14.10
CA PRO A 9 25.01 -15.32 15.38
C PRO A 9 23.60 -14.98 15.90
N TYR A 10 22.78 -14.25 15.14
CA TYR A 10 21.43 -13.84 15.55
C TYR A 10 20.30 -14.76 15.04
N THR A 11 20.62 -15.92 14.47
CA THR A 11 19.59 -16.86 13.96
C THR A 11 19.14 -17.94 14.94
N SER A 12 19.64 -17.97 16.18
CA SER A 12 19.37 -19.06 17.14
C SER A 12 18.86 -18.63 18.51
N ALA A 13 18.12 -17.52 18.60
CA ALA A 13 17.28 -17.27 19.77
C ALA A 13 15.81 -17.47 19.40
N GLY A 14 15.29 -18.66 19.66
CA GLY A 14 13.87 -18.95 19.62
C GLY A 14 13.13 -18.07 20.63
N TRP A 15 12.59 -16.94 20.15
CA TRP A 15 11.69 -16.12 20.95
C TRP A 15 10.31 -16.75 20.92
N HIS A 16 10.07 -17.65 21.87
CA HIS A 16 8.72 -18.03 22.25
C HIS A 16 7.99 -16.78 22.74
N SER A 17 7.14 -16.20 21.89
CA SER A 17 6.08 -15.29 22.28
C SER A 17 5.31 -15.95 23.42
N ARG A 18 5.47 -15.42 24.64
CA ARG A 18 4.60 -15.76 25.76
C ARG A 18 3.25 -15.11 25.46
N GLN A 19 2.32 -15.89 24.95
CA GLN A 19 0.90 -15.56 24.86
C GLN A 19 0.33 -15.31 26.25
N ASN A 20 0.53 -14.11 26.80
CA ASN A 20 -0.29 -13.61 27.90
C ASN A 20 -1.57 -13.01 27.30
N GLN A 21 -2.47 -13.89 26.86
CA GLN A 21 -3.76 -13.53 26.31
C GLN A 21 -4.71 -13.07 27.43
N ARG A 22 -4.82 -11.75 27.62
CA ARG A 22 -5.99 -11.18 28.30
C ARG A 22 -7.16 -11.22 27.32
N ALA A 23 -8.22 -11.95 27.69
CA ALA A 23 -9.46 -12.10 26.94
C ALA A 23 -10.18 -10.76 26.75
N ARG A 24 -9.81 -10.00 25.72
CA ARG A 24 -10.66 -8.98 25.11
C ARG A 24 -11.37 -9.69 23.96
N GLY A 25 -12.65 -10.03 24.13
CA GLY A 25 -13.46 -10.87 23.23
C GLY A 25 -13.71 -10.28 21.84
N GLY A 26 -12.67 -10.15 21.03
CA GLY A 26 -12.72 -9.84 19.60
C GLY A 26 -12.29 -11.03 18.75
N VAL A 27 -12.69 -11.04 17.48
CA VAL A 27 -12.23 -12.01 16.48
C VAL A 27 -10.69 -11.98 16.46
N MET A 28 -10.06 -13.13 16.71
CA MET A 28 -8.62 -13.23 16.81
C MET A 28 -7.98 -13.09 15.42
N LEU A 29 -7.47 -11.89 15.11
CA LEU A 29 -6.62 -11.67 13.95
C LEU A 29 -5.28 -12.39 14.19
N ASN A 30 -4.99 -13.41 13.39
CA ASN A 30 -3.72 -14.12 13.44
C ASN A 30 -2.78 -13.66 12.31
N THR A 31 -1.50 -13.95 12.48
CA THR A 31 -0.42 -13.55 11.57
C THR A 31 -0.65 -14.03 10.14
N ASP A 32 -1.04 -15.30 9.94
CA ASP A 32 -1.19 -15.89 8.61
C ASP A 32 -2.37 -15.29 7.85
N SER A 33 -3.50 -15.07 8.52
CA SER A 33 -4.67 -14.42 7.92
C SER A 33 -4.34 -13.00 7.46
N LEU A 34 -3.64 -12.21 8.29
CA LEU A 34 -3.19 -10.85 7.91
C LEU A 34 -2.18 -10.88 6.76
N LYS A 35 -1.21 -11.81 6.80
CA LYS A 35 -0.21 -12.00 5.74
C LYS A 35 -0.85 -12.33 4.40
N ASN A 36 -1.80 -13.27 4.40
CA ASN A 36 -2.51 -13.70 3.19
C ASN A 36 -3.40 -12.58 2.65
N CYS A 37 -4.09 -11.84 3.52
CA CYS A 37 -4.88 -10.69 3.08
C CYS A 37 -4.00 -9.55 2.54
N HIS A 38 -2.87 -9.26 3.19
CA HIS A 38 -1.87 -8.32 2.66
C HIS A 38 -1.42 -8.75 1.25
N LYS A 39 -1.04 -10.03 1.07
CA LYS A 39 -0.66 -10.58 -0.24
C LYS A 39 -1.76 -10.43 -1.29
N ALA A 40 -3.01 -10.70 -0.93
CA ALA A 40 -4.15 -10.51 -1.83
C ALA A 40 -4.30 -9.06 -2.28
N ILE A 41 -4.26 -8.10 -1.34
CA ILE A 41 -4.35 -6.67 -1.65
C ILE A 41 -3.15 -6.21 -2.48
N SER A 42 -1.93 -6.60 -2.13
CA SER A 42 -0.73 -6.31 -2.92
C SER A 42 -0.85 -6.83 -4.35
N THR A 43 -1.41 -8.02 -4.52
CA THR A 43 -1.63 -8.63 -5.83
C THR A 43 -2.57 -7.79 -6.68
N ILE A 44 -3.66 -7.27 -6.09
CA ILE A 44 -4.59 -6.36 -6.76
C ILE A 44 -3.87 -5.04 -7.11
N ARG A 45 -3.21 -4.40 -6.14
CA ARG A 45 -2.60 -3.07 -6.30
C ARG A 45 -1.49 -3.03 -7.34
N ARG A 46 -0.71 -4.09 -7.48
CA ARG A 46 0.36 -4.20 -8.49
C ARG A 46 -0.16 -4.28 -9.92
N LYS A 47 -1.48 -4.43 -10.12
CA LYS A 47 -2.10 -4.42 -11.44
C LYS A 47 -2.55 -3.01 -11.78
N GLU A 48 -1.72 -2.29 -12.53
CA GLU A 48 -2.02 -0.92 -12.96
C GLU A 48 -3.29 -0.81 -13.81
N LEU A 49 -3.65 -1.87 -14.54
CA LEU A 49 -4.76 -1.91 -15.50
C LEU A 49 -5.79 -3.01 -15.16
N LEU A 50 -6.25 -3.08 -13.92
CA LEU A 50 -7.25 -4.07 -13.45
C LEU A 50 -8.52 -4.12 -14.31
N TRP A 51 -8.91 -3.00 -14.92
CA TRP A 51 -10.11 -2.88 -15.74
C TRP A 51 -9.88 -3.18 -17.22
N VAL A 52 -8.69 -3.68 -17.61
CA VAL A 52 -8.37 -4.05 -18.99
C VAL A 52 -8.14 -5.57 -19.06
N PRO A 53 -8.86 -6.30 -19.93
CA PRO A 53 -8.67 -7.74 -20.07
C PRO A 53 -7.25 -8.07 -20.53
N ARG A 54 -6.76 -9.23 -20.09
CA ARG A 54 -5.52 -9.80 -20.62
C ARG A 54 -5.71 -10.20 -22.08
N ARG A 55 -4.61 -10.21 -22.84
CA ARG A 55 -4.61 -10.47 -24.29
C ARG A 55 -5.40 -11.73 -24.68
N HIS A 56 -5.20 -12.84 -23.97
CA HIS A 56 -5.86 -14.12 -24.27
C HIS A 56 -7.34 -14.15 -23.88
N LEU A 57 -7.80 -13.19 -23.08
CA LEU A 57 -9.20 -13.05 -22.69
C LEU A 57 -9.97 -12.09 -23.59
N CYS A 58 -9.27 -11.17 -24.29
CA CYS A 58 -9.92 -10.25 -25.22
C CYS A 58 -10.73 -10.96 -26.31
N THR A 59 -10.24 -12.11 -26.80
CA THR A 59 -10.90 -12.88 -27.87
C THR A 59 -12.19 -13.58 -27.43
N GLN A 60 -12.52 -13.52 -26.14
CA GLN A 60 -13.76 -14.07 -25.58
C GLN A 60 -14.88 -13.04 -25.55
N LEU A 61 -14.60 -11.77 -25.88
CA LEU A 61 -15.59 -10.71 -25.98
C LEU A 61 -16.25 -10.75 -27.37
N SER A 62 -17.56 -10.99 -27.41
CA SER A 62 -18.37 -11.11 -28.63
C SER A 62 -18.31 -9.87 -29.53
N PHE A 63 -18.15 -8.69 -28.92
CA PHE A 63 -18.09 -7.40 -29.61
C PHE A 63 -16.65 -6.96 -29.93
N TYR A 64 -15.62 -7.78 -29.65
CA TYR A 64 -14.22 -7.44 -29.92
C TYR A 64 -13.53 -8.47 -30.83
N ASN A 65 -13.41 -8.12 -32.11
CA ASN A 65 -12.77 -8.96 -33.13
C ASN A 65 -11.23 -8.83 -33.19
N GLY A 66 -10.61 -8.14 -32.21
CA GLY A 66 -9.17 -7.86 -32.23
C GLY A 66 -8.32 -9.01 -31.70
N ARG A 67 -7.19 -9.30 -32.36
CA ARG A 67 -6.15 -10.24 -31.88
C ARG A 67 -5.10 -9.57 -30.96
N ALA A 68 -5.27 -8.28 -30.70
CA ALA A 68 -4.37 -7.45 -29.92
C ALA A 68 -4.94 -7.17 -28.51
N PRO A 69 -4.10 -6.80 -27.54
CA PRO A 69 -4.58 -6.25 -26.28
C PRO A 69 -5.43 -4.99 -26.52
N ILE A 70 -6.49 -4.81 -25.73
CA ILE A 70 -7.29 -3.58 -25.79
C ILE A 70 -6.46 -2.44 -25.18
N HIS A 71 -6.23 -1.38 -25.94
CA HIS A 71 -5.60 -0.18 -25.41
C HIS A 71 -6.49 0.43 -24.31
N PRO A 72 -5.96 0.82 -23.13
CA PRO A 72 -6.78 1.31 -22.02
C PRO A 72 -7.72 2.47 -22.39
N GLY A 73 -7.24 3.38 -23.25
CA GLY A 73 -8.04 4.51 -23.74
C GLY A 73 -9.18 4.13 -24.69
N ALA A 74 -9.13 2.93 -25.28
CA ALA A 74 -10.13 2.43 -26.22
C ALA A 74 -11.27 1.66 -25.54
N VAL A 75 -11.07 1.18 -24.30
CA VAL A 75 -12.06 0.40 -23.53
C VAL A 75 -13.45 1.04 -23.55
N HIS A 76 -13.54 2.32 -23.20
CA HIS A 76 -14.81 3.04 -23.13
C HIS A 76 -15.45 3.25 -24.50
N GLY A 77 -14.69 3.20 -25.59
CA GLY A 77 -15.21 3.29 -26.94
C GLY A 77 -15.80 1.98 -27.44
N LEU A 78 -15.30 0.84 -26.94
CA LEU A 78 -15.72 -0.50 -27.34
C LEU A 78 -17.08 -0.91 -26.76
N ILE A 79 -17.35 -0.53 -25.51
CA ILE A 79 -18.58 -0.90 -24.81
C ILE A 79 -19.70 0.06 -25.24
N LYS A 80 -20.67 -0.45 -25.99
CA LYS A 80 -21.79 0.32 -26.55
C LYS A 80 -23.13 0.00 -25.88
N THR A 81 -23.33 -1.25 -25.50
CA THR A 81 -24.60 -1.76 -24.96
C THR A 81 -24.49 -2.19 -23.50
N HIS A 82 -25.64 -2.52 -22.89
CA HIS A 82 -25.69 -3.16 -21.57
C HIS A 82 -25.01 -4.52 -21.56
N ASP A 83 -25.26 -5.32 -22.61
CA ASP A 83 -24.75 -6.68 -22.73
C ASP A 83 -23.22 -6.68 -22.91
N ASP A 84 -22.70 -5.76 -23.73
CA ASP A 84 -21.25 -5.55 -23.88
C ASP A 84 -20.60 -5.29 -22.52
N PHE A 85 -21.26 -4.50 -21.68
CA PHE A 85 -20.75 -4.10 -20.38
C PHE A 85 -20.72 -5.27 -19.39
N HIS A 86 -21.78 -6.07 -19.33
CA HIS A 86 -21.82 -7.27 -18.48
C HIS A 86 -20.84 -8.33 -18.94
N GLU A 87 -20.79 -8.60 -20.24
CA GLU A 87 -19.81 -9.51 -20.82
C GLU A 87 -18.38 -9.05 -20.51
N TYR A 88 -18.11 -7.76 -20.66
CA TYR A 88 -16.81 -7.17 -20.31
C TYR A 88 -16.43 -7.41 -18.85
N LEU A 89 -17.33 -7.12 -17.91
CA LEU A 89 -17.06 -7.32 -16.48
C LEU A 89 -16.90 -8.80 -16.12
N SER A 90 -17.63 -9.70 -16.77
CA SER A 90 -17.45 -11.15 -16.61
C SER A 90 -16.05 -11.60 -17.04
N ILE A 91 -15.56 -11.08 -18.18
CA ILE A 91 -14.19 -11.34 -18.64
C ILE A 91 -13.13 -10.75 -17.69
N ILE A 92 -13.39 -9.58 -17.10
CA ILE A 92 -12.53 -9.00 -16.07
C ILE A 92 -12.50 -9.88 -14.81
N ASP A 93 -13.65 -10.33 -14.30
CA ASP A 93 -13.73 -11.23 -13.13
C ASP A 93 -12.96 -12.53 -13.38
N LYS A 94 -13.14 -13.13 -14.56
CA LYS A 94 -12.37 -14.30 -14.99
C LYS A 94 -10.87 -14.02 -14.97
N GLY A 95 -10.45 -12.89 -15.55
CA GLY A 95 -9.04 -12.49 -15.59
C GLY A 95 -8.44 -12.23 -14.21
N ILE A 96 -9.21 -11.67 -13.28
CA ILE A 96 -8.80 -11.48 -11.88
C ILE A 96 -8.63 -12.84 -11.20
N THR A 97 -9.60 -13.74 -11.38
CA THR A 97 -9.61 -15.09 -10.77
C THR A 97 -8.38 -15.92 -11.16
N GLU A 98 -7.79 -15.71 -12.34
CA GLU A 98 -6.56 -16.40 -12.78
C GLU A 98 -5.34 -16.17 -11.87
N TYR A 99 -5.31 -15.07 -11.11
CA TYR A 99 -4.16 -14.74 -10.25
C TYR A 99 -4.55 -14.37 -8.81
N LEU A 100 -5.85 -14.23 -8.55
CA LEU A 100 -6.41 -14.06 -7.22
C LEU A 100 -7.64 -14.97 -7.09
N PRO A 101 -7.49 -16.19 -6.54
CA PRO A 101 -8.59 -17.11 -6.33
C PRO A 101 -9.72 -16.47 -5.50
N LYS A 102 -10.98 -16.82 -5.79
CA LYS A 102 -12.15 -16.24 -5.12
C LYS A 102 -12.11 -16.47 -3.61
N GLU A 103 -11.63 -17.64 -3.17
CA GLU A 103 -11.47 -18.01 -1.77
C GLU A 103 -10.45 -17.11 -1.05
N SER A 104 -9.41 -16.66 -1.76
CA SER A 104 -8.41 -15.73 -1.22
C SER A 104 -9.02 -14.35 -0.98
N LEU A 105 -9.87 -13.89 -1.90
CA LEU A 105 -10.57 -12.62 -1.77
C LEU A 105 -11.63 -12.66 -0.66
N VAL A 106 -12.39 -13.75 -0.54
CA VAL A 106 -13.34 -13.97 0.56
C VAL A 106 -12.59 -13.93 1.90
N SER A 107 -11.52 -14.72 2.03
CA SER A 107 -10.72 -14.77 3.26
C SER A 107 -10.14 -13.40 3.63
N CYS A 108 -9.68 -12.61 2.64
CA CYS A 108 -9.19 -11.27 2.90
C CYS A 108 -10.30 -10.30 3.32
N ASN A 109 -11.49 -10.40 2.73
CA ASN A 109 -12.63 -9.61 3.17
C ASN A 109 -13.10 -9.99 4.57
N ASP A 110 -12.99 -11.25 4.99
CA ASP A 110 -13.28 -11.66 6.37
C ASP A 110 -12.32 -10.98 7.36
N VAL A 111 -11.02 -10.94 7.04
CA VAL A 111 -10.01 -10.21 7.81
C VAL A 111 -10.33 -8.72 7.85
N TRP A 112 -10.65 -8.11 6.70
CA TRP A 112 -11.00 -6.70 6.62
C TRP A 112 -12.26 -6.37 7.43
N ASN A 113 -13.27 -7.25 7.36
CA ASN A 113 -14.51 -7.17 8.13
C ASN A 113 -14.23 -7.22 9.63
N ALA A 114 -13.35 -8.11 10.09
CA ALA A 114 -12.93 -8.17 11.48
C ALA A 114 -12.24 -6.87 11.93
N ILE A 115 -11.34 -6.32 11.11
CA ILE A 115 -10.64 -5.04 11.40
C ILE A 115 -11.63 -3.88 11.53
N ARG A 116 -12.53 -3.69 10.54
CA ARG A 116 -13.50 -2.57 10.56
C ARG A 116 -14.62 -2.74 11.59
N SER A 117 -14.84 -3.97 12.08
CA SER A 117 -15.79 -4.25 13.15
C SER A 117 -15.22 -4.04 14.55
N ASP A 118 -13.89 -3.92 14.70
CA ASP A 118 -13.29 -3.55 15.98
C ASP A 118 -13.76 -2.14 16.37
N LYS A 119 -14.40 -2.03 17.54
CA LYS A 119 -14.98 -0.79 18.05
C LYS A 119 -13.98 0.37 18.08
N TYR A 120 -12.75 0.10 18.51
CA TYR A 120 -11.73 1.14 18.71
C TYR A 120 -11.08 1.56 17.39
N ILE A 121 -10.83 0.60 16.50
CA ILE A 121 -10.37 0.88 15.13
C ILE A 121 -11.44 1.70 14.40
N LYS A 122 -12.69 1.25 14.40
CA LYS A 122 -13.82 1.94 13.77
C LYS A 122 -13.94 3.38 14.25
N GLN A 123 -13.99 3.59 15.57
CA GLN A 123 -14.07 4.93 16.15
C GLN A 123 -12.88 5.82 15.79
N SER A 124 -11.68 5.24 15.69
CA SER A 124 -10.48 5.97 15.30
C SER A 124 -10.57 6.46 13.85
N LEU A 125 -10.88 5.56 12.91
CA LEU A 125 -10.96 5.85 11.48
C LEU A 125 -12.11 6.82 11.16
N THR A 126 -13.30 6.62 11.74
CA THR A 126 -14.44 7.52 11.55
C THR A 126 -14.13 8.94 12.01
N LYS A 127 -13.50 9.11 13.18
CA LYS A 127 -13.19 10.46 13.72
C LYS A 127 -12.11 11.18 12.93
N SER A 128 -11.28 10.44 12.20
CA SER A 128 -10.28 11.00 11.29
C SER A 128 -10.77 11.08 9.85
N ASN A 129 -12.07 10.89 9.59
CA ASN A 129 -12.65 10.96 8.25
C ASN A 129 -11.93 10.06 7.20
N ILE A 130 -11.32 8.97 7.66
CA ILE A 130 -10.67 8.01 6.76
C ILE A 130 -11.76 7.12 6.19
N PRO A 131 -11.90 6.96 4.86
CA PRO A 131 -12.88 6.05 4.29
C PRO A 131 -12.40 4.59 4.41
N PHE A 132 -13.13 3.76 5.17
CA PHE A 132 -12.76 2.35 5.45
C PHE A 132 -13.91 1.34 5.35
N GLU A 133 -15.15 1.79 5.09
CA GLU A 133 -16.32 0.89 5.10
C GLU A 133 -16.46 0.06 3.81
N SER A 134 -15.73 0.42 2.74
CA SER A 134 -15.78 -0.28 1.47
C SER A 134 -15.23 -1.71 1.59
N THR A 135 -15.94 -2.66 0.98
CA THR A 135 -15.46 -4.04 0.80
C THR A 135 -14.38 -4.05 -0.27
N ILE A 136 -13.41 -4.97 -0.15
CA ILE A 136 -12.35 -5.15 -1.15
C ILE A 136 -12.96 -5.93 -2.32
N ASP A 137 -13.32 -5.19 -3.38
CA ASP A 137 -13.87 -5.77 -4.60
C ASP A 137 -13.17 -5.19 -5.85
N PRO A 138 -12.24 -5.94 -6.48
CA PRO A 138 -11.51 -5.48 -7.65
C PRO A 138 -12.40 -5.37 -8.90
N VAL A 139 -13.48 -6.16 -9.01
CA VAL A 139 -14.44 -6.07 -10.12
C VAL A 139 -15.27 -4.80 -9.98
N ARG A 140 -15.67 -4.42 -8.76
CA ARG A 140 -16.31 -3.13 -8.46
C ARG A 140 -15.44 -1.95 -8.87
N TYR A 141 -14.14 -2.01 -8.58
CA TYR A 141 -13.19 -1.00 -9.05
C TYR A 141 -13.10 -0.95 -10.59
N ALA A 142 -13.07 -2.11 -11.26
CA ALA A 142 -13.09 -2.15 -12.71
C ALA A 142 -14.37 -1.54 -13.30
N LYS A 143 -15.54 -1.87 -12.73
CA LYS A 143 -16.84 -1.26 -13.05
C LYS A 143 -16.76 0.27 -12.96
N TYR A 144 -16.22 0.79 -11.86
CA TYR A 144 -16.02 2.23 -11.67
C TYR A 144 -15.17 2.84 -12.79
N ARG A 145 -14.01 2.26 -13.08
CA ARG A 145 -13.09 2.78 -14.10
C ARG A 145 -13.73 2.82 -15.48
N VAL A 146 -14.45 1.76 -15.86
CA VAL A 146 -15.13 1.69 -17.15
C VAL A 146 -16.24 2.72 -17.27
N LEU A 147 -17.13 2.81 -16.27
CA LEU A 147 -18.28 3.72 -16.31
C LEU A 147 -17.86 5.19 -16.18
N ALA A 148 -16.89 5.51 -15.31
CA ALA A 148 -16.35 6.86 -15.20
C ALA A 148 -15.77 7.35 -16.54
N GLY A 149 -15.12 6.46 -17.29
CA GLY A 149 -14.63 6.77 -18.63
C GLY A 149 -15.74 6.89 -19.68
N ARG A 150 -16.81 6.08 -19.61
CA ARG A 150 -18.00 6.21 -20.48
C ARG A 150 -18.70 7.55 -20.26
N LEU A 151 -18.91 7.96 -19.02
CA LEU A 151 -19.51 9.25 -18.68
C LEU A 151 -18.70 10.43 -19.19
N LYS A 152 -17.36 10.38 -19.05
CA LYS A 152 -16.46 11.43 -19.56
C LYS A 152 -16.44 11.54 -21.09
N LYS A 153 -16.75 10.46 -21.81
CA LYS A 153 -16.73 10.38 -23.28
C LYS A 153 -18.13 10.39 -23.91
N SER A 154 -19.18 10.63 -23.12
CA SER A 154 -20.54 10.63 -23.67
C SER A 154 -20.73 11.85 -24.58
N GLU A 155 -21.07 11.58 -25.84
CA GLU A 155 -21.18 12.59 -26.90
C GLU A 155 -22.52 13.34 -26.85
N ASP A 156 -23.54 12.72 -26.25
CA ASP A 156 -24.89 13.27 -26.16
C ASP A 156 -25.56 12.98 -24.79
N ASN A 157 -26.60 13.77 -24.49
CA ASN A 157 -27.33 13.72 -23.22
C ASN A 157 -28.05 12.39 -22.97
N ARG A 158 -28.49 11.68 -24.02
CA ARG A 158 -29.22 10.41 -23.90
C ARG A 158 -28.25 9.29 -23.52
N SER A 159 -27.10 9.22 -24.19
CA SER A 159 -26.01 8.30 -23.86
C SER A 159 -25.49 8.57 -22.44
N TYR A 160 -25.26 9.83 -22.09
CA TYR A 160 -24.85 10.21 -20.74
C TYR A 160 -25.86 9.77 -19.67
N GLY A 161 -27.16 10.05 -19.89
CA GLY A 161 -28.23 9.65 -18.98
C GLY A 161 -28.25 8.14 -18.73
N TYR A 162 -28.16 7.35 -19.79
CA TYR A 162 -28.11 5.88 -19.70
C TYR A 162 -26.92 5.37 -18.86
N TRP A 163 -25.69 5.82 -19.13
CA TRP A 163 -24.54 5.36 -18.34
C TRP A 163 -24.57 5.87 -16.90
N LYS A 164 -25.22 7.02 -16.66
CA LYS A 164 -25.36 7.61 -15.33
C LYS A 164 -26.31 6.78 -14.46
N GLU A 165 -27.34 6.17 -15.04
CA GLU A 165 -28.22 5.24 -14.32
C GLU A 165 -27.47 4.00 -13.81
N LEU A 166 -26.44 3.54 -14.54
CA LEU A 166 -25.59 2.42 -14.14
C LEU A 166 -24.46 2.83 -13.17
N TYR A 167 -24.22 4.14 -12.99
CA TYR A 167 -23.16 4.69 -12.16
C TYR A 167 -23.59 4.80 -10.70
N ASP A 168 -23.58 3.66 -10.03
CA ASP A 168 -24.13 3.43 -8.70
C ASP A 168 -23.08 3.51 -7.58
N PHE A 169 -22.18 4.51 -7.61
CA PHE A 169 -21.08 4.63 -6.63
C PHE A 169 -21.32 5.71 -5.57
N SER A 170 -21.06 5.40 -4.30
CA SER A 170 -21.10 6.39 -3.22
C SER A 170 -19.97 7.42 -3.36
N LYS A 171 -20.11 8.59 -2.72
CA LYS A 171 -19.03 9.60 -2.70
C LYS A 171 -17.76 9.05 -2.05
N GLU A 172 -17.91 8.25 -1.01
CA GLU A 172 -16.83 7.58 -0.30
C GLU A 172 -16.11 6.56 -1.21
N GLU A 173 -16.85 5.73 -1.94
CA GLU A 173 -16.26 4.79 -2.92
C GLU A 173 -15.45 5.55 -3.99
N ILE A 174 -16.01 6.63 -4.54
CA ILE A 174 -15.34 7.45 -5.56
C ILE A 174 -14.04 8.04 -5.02
N ASN A 175 -14.04 8.56 -3.78
CA ASN A 175 -12.84 9.08 -3.14
C ASN A 175 -11.77 7.99 -2.97
N VAL A 176 -12.15 6.81 -2.48
CA VAL A 176 -11.23 5.66 -2.33
C VAL A 176 -10.65 5.24 -3.69
N PHE A 177 -11.48 5.16 -4.72
CA PHE A 177 -11.06 4.74 -6.06
C PHE A 177 -10.15 5.76 -6.76
N ASN A 178 -10.35 7.06 -6.51
CA ASN A 178 -9.57 8.12 -7.16
C ASN A 178 -8.22 8.42 -6.48
N HIS A 179 -8.09 8.28 -5.16
CA HIS A 179 -6.91 8.77 -4.43
C HIS A 179 -5.86 7.71 -4.09
N ALA A 180 -6.06 6.46 -4.55
CA ALA A 180 -5.16 5.30 -4.58
C ALA A 180 -5.86 4.07 -4.03
N TYR A 181 -6.62 3.40 -4.92
CA TYR A 181 -7.38 2.19 -4.59
C TYR A 181 -6.55 1.19 -3.77
N LEU A 182 -7.10 0.81 -2.61
CA LEU A 182 -6.55 -0.09 -1.59
C LEU A 182 -5.20 0.30 -0.95
N ARG A 183 -4.62 1.47 -1.23
CA ARG A 183 -3.32 1.87 -0.65
C ARG A 183 -3.34 1.98 0.86
N PHE A 184 -4.41 2.59 1.39
CA PHE A 184 -4.67 2.64 2.82
C PHE A 184 -4.81 1.24 3.43
N HIS A 185 -5.61 0.37 2.79
CA HIS A 185 -5.90 -0.98 3.27
C HIS A 185 -4.63 -1.82 3.35
N GLU A 186 -3.82 -1.80 2.29
CA GLU A 186 -2.55 -2.52 2.23
C GLU A 186 -1.61 -2.08 3.35
N ARG A 187 -1.39 -0.77 3.50
CA ARG A 187 -0.49 -0.26 4.55
C ARG A 187 -0.98 -0.59 5.94
N LEU A 188 -2.29 -0.44 6.21
CA LEU A 188 -2.83 -0.74 7.53
C LEU A 188 -2.64 -2.22 7.88
N ILE A 189 -2.98 -3.13 6.96
CA ILE A 189 -2.81 -4.57 7.17
C ILE A 189 -1.33 -4.93 7.30
N ALA A 190 -0.43 -4.31 6.53
CA ALA A 190 1.02 -4.52 6.65
C ALA A 190 1.55 -4.13 8.03
N ILE A 191 1.07 -3.02 8.61
CA ILE A 191 1.45 -2.58 9.95
C ILE A 191 0.94 -3.56 11.01
N MET A 192 -0.32 -3.96 10.91
CA MET A 192 -0.93 -4.91 11.87
C MET A 192 -0.22 -6.27 11.81
N TYR A 193 0.01 -6.79 10.60
CA TYR A 193 0.81 -7.99 10.34
C TYR A 193 2.21 -7.86 10.93
N GLY A 194 2.90 -6.76 10.64
CA GLY A 194 4.27 -6.52 11.10
C GLY A 194 4.38 -6.44 12.62
N TYR A 195 3.38 -5.84 13.29
CA TYR A 195 3.33 -5.80 14.75
C TYR A 195 3.14 -7.20 15.35
N ILE A 196 2.12 -7.95 14.91
CA ILE A 196 1.80 -9.27 15.46
C ILE A 196 2.89 -10.30 15.16
N SER A 197 3.52 -10.24 13.98
CA SER A 197 4.63 -11.13 13.61
C SER A 197 5.97 -10.75 14.25
N GLY A 198 6.10 -9.53 14.79
CA GLY A 198 7.37 -8.97 15.24
C GLY A 198 8.29 -8.43 14.13
N GLU A 199 7.92 -8.58 12.85
CA GLU A 199 8.70 -8.05 11.72
C GLU A 199 8.88 -6.54 11.82
N LEU A 200 7.88 -5.81 12.32
CA LEU A 200 7.94 -4.36 12.49
C LEU A 200 9.00 -3.95 13.52
N ARG A 201 9.11 -4.69 14.63
CA ARG A 201 10.16 -4.47 15.63
C ARG A 201 11.54 -4.70 15.03
N ILE A 202 11.71 -5.79 14.26
CA ILE A 202 12.98 -6.13 13.60
C ILE A 202 13.36 -5.05 12.59
N ALA A 203 12.40 -4.59 11.79
CA ALA A 203 12.61 -3.54 10.80
C ALA A 203 13.07 -2.23 11.45
N TYR A 204 12.52 -1.85 12.60
CA TYR A 204 12.95 -0.66 13.33
C TYR A 204 14.27 -0.84 14.08
N ALA A 205 14.54 -2.04 14.63
CA ALA A 205 15.79 -2.32 15.33
C ALA A 205 17.00 -2.34 14.40
N ASN A 206 16.84 -2.89 13.19
CA ASN A 206 17.91 -3.10 12.23
C ASN A 206 17.87 -2.11 11.04
N GLY A 207 16.83 -1.29 10.95
CA GLY A 207 16.56 -0.46 9.77
C GLY A 207 17.67 0.53 9.45
N ALA A 208 18.26 1.17 10.47
CA ALA A 208 19.37 2.11 10.27
C ALA A 208 20.60 1.45 9.64
N ASP A 209 20.96 0.24 10.11
CA ASP A 209 22.08 -0.53 9.56
C ASP A 209 21.78 -1.00 8.13
N SER A 210 20.56 -1.47 7.88
CA SER A 210 20.11 -1.88 6.55
C SER A 210 20.12 -0.72 5.54
N ILE A 211 19.63 0.46 5.94
CA ILE A 211 19.65 1.67 5.12
C ILE A 211 21.09 2.13 4.87
N SER A 212 21.95 2.07 5.87
CA SER A 212 23.37 2.43 5.72
C SER A 212 24.10 1.51 4.73
N LYS A 213 23.86 0.19 4.82
CA LYS A 213 24.38 -0.78 3.85
C LYS A 213 23.85 -0.51 2.45
N TYR A 214 22.56 -0.24 2.31
CA TYR A 214 21.94 0.11 1.04
C TYR A 214 22.58 1.34 0.40
N LYS A 215 22.79 2.41 1.18
CA LYS A 215 23.47 3.64 0.71
C LYS A 215 24.90 3.37 0.22
N ILE A 216 25.65 2.52 0.91
CA ILE A 216 27.02 2.16 0.48
C ILE A 216 26.97 1.46 -0.88
N LEU A 217 26.06 0.50 -1.04
CA LEU A 217 25.90 -0.24 -2.30
C LEU A 217 25.47 0.68 -3.45
N LEU A 218 24.55 1.63 -3.21
CA LEU A 218 24.15 2.60 -4.23
C LEU A 218 25.31 3.49 -4.68
N LYS A 219 26.15 3.95 -3.75
CA LYS A 219 27.34 4.74 -4.10
C LYS A 219 28.34 3.94 -4.92
N GLN A 220 28.61 2.70 -4.52
CA GLN A 220 29.50 1.80 -5.26
C GLN A 220 28.96 1.52 -6.67
N LEU A 221 27.65 1.34 -6.82
CA LEU A 221 27.03 1.13 -8.12
C LEU A 221 27.17 2.38 -9.00
N ALA A 222 26.94 3.57 -8.44
CA ALA A 222 27.13 4.84 -9.16
C ALA A 222 28.60 5.04 -9.61
N GLU A 223 29.58 4.66 -8.79
CA GLU A 223 31.00 4.67 -9.17
C GLU A 223 31.28 3.72 -10.35
N ILE A 224 30.81 2.48 -10.27
CA ILE A 224 30.99 1.48 -11.34
C ILE A 224 30.34 1.95 -12.65
N GLU A 225 29.14 2.53 -12.58
CA GLU A 225 28.44 3.02 -13.77
C GLU A 225 29.12 4.23 -14.42
N SER A 226 30.01 4.93 -13.70
CA SER A 226 30.82 6.01 -14.27
C SER A 226 31.96 5.52 -15.17
N GLU A 227 32.25 4.21 -15.19
CA GLU A 227 33.29 3.59 -16.02
C GLU A 227 33.01 3.72 -17.52
N PHE A 228 34.07 3.90 -18.31
CA PHE A 228 33.97 4.15 -19.75
C PHE A 228 33.19 3.08 -20.50
N VAL A 229 33.29 1.80 -20.11
CA VAL A 229 32.57 0.71 -20.77
C VAL A 229 31.06 0.97 -20.79
N PHE A 230 30.50 1.51 -19.72
CA PHE A 230 29.07 1.76 -19.61
C PHE A 230 28.61 2.95 -20.44
N LYS A 231 29.50 3.91 -20.72
CA LYS A 231 29.26 4.99 -21.71
C LYS A 231 29.03 4.45 -23.13
N TYR A 232 29.64 3.32 -23.47
CA TYR A 232 29.52 2.71 -24.81
C TYR A 232 28.50 1.58 -24.87
N VAL A 233 28.24 0.90 -23.75
CA VAL A 233 27.25 -0.19 -23.65
C VAL A 233 25.83 0.33 -23.44
N PHE A 234 25.67 1.46 -22.75
CA PHE A 234 24.38 2.13 -22.58
C PHE A 234 24.28 3.32 -23.53
N ASP A 235 23.43 3.20 -24.56
CA ASP A 235 23.19 4.24 -25.56
C ASP A 235 22.36 5.40 -24.99
N GLY A 236 22.94 6.18 -24.05
CA GLY A 236 22.50 7.50 -23.56
C GLY A 236 21.05 7.64 -23.04
N SER A 237 20.25 6.58 -23.10
CA SER A 237 18.78 6.59 -23.03
C SER A 237 18.25 6.02 -21.71
N ARG A 238 19.14 5.49 -20.87
CA ARG A 238 18.79 4.98 -19.54
C ARG A 238 19.08 6.04 -18.48
N LYS A 239 18.03 6.47 -17.79
CA LYS A 239 18.03 7.37 -16.62
C LYS A 239 18.70 6.79 -15.36
N LEU A 240 19.58 5.79 -15.49
CA LEU A 240 20.03 4.99 -14.34
C LEU A 240 20.78 5.81 -13.28
N ILE A 241 21.69 6.72 -13.67
CA ILE A 241 22.40 7.57 -12.70
C ILE A 241 21.39 8.46 -11.95
N THR A 242 20.42 9.06 -12.65
CA THR A 242 19.37 9.86 -12.02
C THR A 242 18.48 9.01 -11.11
N ASP A 243 18.20 7.75 -11.48
CA ASP A 243 17.43 6.82 -10.66
C ASP A 243 18.23 6.42 -9.39
N LEU A 244 19.56 6.25 -9.48
CA LEU A 244 20.44 5.95 -8.33
C LEU A 244 20.58 7.14 -7.37
N GLU A 245 20.73 8.36 -7.90
CA GLU A 245 20.72 9.59 -7.10
C GLU A 245 19.37 9.76 -6.38
N TRP A 246 18.27 9.44 -7.07
CA TRP A 246 16.94 9.47 -6.49
C TRP A 246 16.78 8.42 -5.39
N ASP A 247 17.28 7.19 -5.59
CA ASP A 247 17.26 6.13 -4.60
C ASP A 247 18.14 6.46 -3.37
N LEU A 248 19.27 7.14 -3.56
CA LEU A 248 20.09 7.66 -2.47
C LEU A 248 19.34 8.72 -1.65
N MET A 249 18.70 9.68 -2.32
CA MET A 249 17.87 10.70 -1.66
C MET A 249 16.70 10.05 -0.90
N ILE A 250 16.05 9.02 -1.48
CA ILE A 250 14.99 8.27 -0.79
C ILE A 250 15.55 7.56 0.44
N ALA A 251 16.71 6.89 0.34
CA ALA A 251 17.33 6.19 1.45
C ALA A 251 17.68 7.12 2.61
N ASP A 252 18.19 8.32 2.32
CA ASP A 252 18.45 9.36 3.32
C ASP A 252 17.17 9.77 4.04
N ASN A 253 16.11 10.05 3.27
CA ASN A 253 14.82 10.41 3.85
C ASN A 253 14.24 9.30 4.73
N VAL A 254 14.27 8.03 4.28
CA VAL A 254 13.68 6.90 5.02
C VAL A 254 14.31 6.73 6.40
N SER A 255 15.61 7.04 6.56
CA SER A 255 16.30 7.00 7.85
C SER A 255 15.65 7.94 8.87
N ASP A 256 15.29 9.16 8.46
CA ASP A 256 14.68 10.16 9.34
C ASP A 256 13.26 9.75 9.80
N PHE A 257 12.60 8.88 9.03
CA PHE A 257 11.27 8.35 9.39
C PHE A 257 11.32 7.15 10.35
N ILE A 258 12.50 6.66 10.73
CA ILE A 258 12.68 5.70 11.85
C ILE A 258 12.86 6.51 13.15
N VAL A 259 11.77 7.11 13.63
CA VAL A 259 11.82 8.11 14.72
C VAL A 259 12.06 7.55 16.14
N THR A 260 12.47 6.28 16.26
CA THR A 260 12.78 5.63 17.54
C THR A 260 14.12 4.91 17.48
N ASN A 261 15.10 5.42 18.24
CA ASN A 261 16.46 4.88 18.26
C ASN A 261 16.74 3.95 19.45
N ARG A 262 15.80 3.86 20.40
CA ARG A 262 15.97 3.02 21.60
C ARG A 262 15.50 1.60 21.31
N ASN A 263 16.42 0.64 21.35
CA ASN A 263 16.12 -0.78 21.22
C ASN A 263 15.84 -1.37 22.62
N ASP A 264 14.66 -1.09 23.16
CA ASP A 264 14.18 -1.61 24.44
C ASP A 264 12.90 -2.46 24.26
N GLU A 265 12.34 -2.93 25.36
CA GLU A 265 11.13 -3.77 25.39
C GLU A 265 9.89 -3.08 24.78
N THR A 266 9.89 -1.75 24.66
CA THR A 266 8.76 -0.96 24.15
C THR A 266 8.94 -0.50 22.70
N LEU A 267 9.98 -1.01 22.01
CA LEU A 267 10.24 -0.67 20.61
C LEU A 267 9.08 -1.09 19.69
N SER A 268 8.45 -2.24 19.94
CA SER A 268 7.32 -2.74 19.14
C SER A 268 6.15 -1.75 19.14
N GLU A 269 5.76 -1.27 20.31
CA GLU A 269 4.67 -0.31 20.50
C GLU A 269 5.00 1.04 19.86
N ARG A 270 6.24 1.53 20.01
CA ARG A 270 6.67 2.77 19.36
C ARG A 270 6.66 2.65 17.85
N ALA A 271 7.13 1.53 17.29
CA ALA A 271 7.13 1.29 15.85
C ALA A 271 5.69 1.22 15.29
N LEU A 272 4.80 0.48 15.97
CA LEU A 272 3.37 0.42 15.62
C LEU A 272 2.74 1.82 15.61
N VAL A 273 2.93 2.58 16.69
CA VAL A 273 2.39 3.94 16.81
C VAL A 273 2.92 4.86 15.73
N THR A 274 4.23 4.84 15.46
CA THR A 274 4.83 5.66 14.41
C THR A 274 4.22 5.37 13.05
N GLU A 275 4.07 4.09 12.68
CA GLU A 275 3.49 3.73 11.39
C GLU A 275 2.00 4.06 11.29
N LEU A 276 1.25 3.91 12.39
CA LEU A 276 -0.14 4.39 12.45
C LEU A 276 -0.20 5.91 12.27
N LEU A 277 0.63 6.68 12.97
CA LEU A 277 0.66 8.15 12.84
C LEU A 277 0.96 8.57 11.39
N LYS A 278 1.86 7.86 10.68
CA LYS A 278 2.11 8.11 9.25
C LYS A 278 0.87 7.87 8.38
N ILE A 279 0.12 6.78 8.62
CA ILE A 279 -1.14 6.53 7.91
C ILE A 279 -2.17 7.61 8.21
N PHE A 280 -2.37 7.96 9.48
CA PHE A 280 -3.36 8.97 9.87
C PHE A 280 -3.01 10.37 9.37
N MET A 281 -1.72 10.71 9.29
CA MET A 281 -1.24 11.96 8.69
C MET A 281 -1.50 12.01 7.18
N GLU A 282 -1.39 10.88 6.48
CA GLU A 282 -1.53 10.82 5.01
C GLU A 282 -2.99 10.72 4.54
N TYR A 283 -3.82 9.96 5.26
CA TYR A 283 -5.19 9.64 4.83
C TYR A 283 -6.27 10.29 5.69
N GLY A 284 -5.93 10.77 6.88
CA GLY A 284 -6.88 11.24 7.87
C GLY A 284 -6.86 12.75 8.07
N GLU A 285 -7.92 13.23 8.70
CA GLU A 285 -8.10 14.60 9.12
C GLU A 285 -8.09 14.70 10.65
N GLY A 286 -7.87 15.92 11.14
CA GLY A 286 -7.95 16.23 12.57
C GLY A 286 -6.77 15.73 13.39
N ASN A 287 -7.03 15.40 14.67
CA ASN A 287 -5.98 15.15 15.65
C ASN A 287 -5.47 13.68 15.57
N CYS A 288 -4.36 13.49 14.86
CA CYS A 288 -3.70 12.19 14.65
C CYS A 288 -3.37 11.46 15.98
N VAL A 289 -2.80 12.16 16.96
CA VAL A 289 -2.44 11.58 18.27
C VAL A 289 -3.65 10.96 18.97
N SER A 290 -4.77 11.68 18.98
CA SER A 290 -6.00 11.23 19.64
C SER A 290 -6.68 10.10 18.87
N ALA A 291 -6.56 10.08 17.55
CA ALA A 291 -7.05 8.99 16.72
C ALA A 291 -6.23 7.71 16.96
N VAL A 292 -4.90 7.80 16.87
CA VAL A 292 -4.01 6.66 17.14
C VAL A 292 -4.17 6.17 18.58
N TYR A 293 -4.30 7.05 19.57
CA TYR A 293 -4.57 6.65 20.95
C TYR A 293 -5.86 5.84 21.14
N ARG A 294 -6.89 6.10 20.33
CA ARG A 294 -8.10 5.26 20.31
C ARG A 294 -7.82 3.93 19.63
N PHE A 295 -7.15 3.96 18.48
CA PHE A 295 -6.78 2.76 17.73
C PHE A 295 -6.00 1.77 18.62
N THR A 296 -5.07 2.28 19.44
CA THR A 296 -4.24 1.44 20.31
C THR A 296 -5.00 0.71 21.41
N ARG A 297 -6.30 0.98 21.58
CA ARG A 297 -7.19 0.27 22.52
C ARG A 297 -7.79 -1.01 21.93
N SER A 298 -7.56 -1.28 20.65
CA SER A 298 -7.99 -2.51 19.99
C SER A 298 -7.45 -3.77 20.68
N ALA A 299 -8.16 -4.89 20.52
CA ALA A 299 -7.87 -6.14 21.20
C ALA A 299 -6.56 -6.81 20.75
N PHE A 300 -6.09 -6.56 19.52
CA PHE A 300 -4.89 -7.19 18.98
C PHE A 300 -3.57 -6.58 19.53
N ILE A 301 -3.66 -5.48 20.28
CA ILE A 301 -2.50 -4.78 20.84
C ILE A 301 -2.30 -5.24 22.27
N GLU A 302 -1.16 -5.87 22.53
CA GLU A 302 -0.88 -6.60 23.76
C GLU A 302 -0.70 -5.64 24.95
N ASN A 303 0.07 -4.59 24.75
CA ASN A 303 0.47 -3.66 25.79
C ASN A 303 -0.33 -2.36 25.71
N ASP A 304 -0.65 -1.78 26.87
CA ASP A 304 -1.20 -0.44 26.88
C ASP A 304 -0.13 0.58 26.46
N ILE A 305 -0.51 1.50 25.59
CA ILE A 305 0.36 2.55 25.09
C ILE A 305 -0.14 3.89 25.64
N GLU A 306 0.69 4.51 26.48
CA GLU A 306 0.39 5.82 27.05
C GLU A 306 0.28 6.88 25.96
N ARG A 307 -0.67 7.81 26.13
CA ARG A 307 -0.86 8.95 25.23
C ARG A 307 0.40 9.80 25.09
N LYS A 308 1.20 9.91 26.16
CA LYS A 308 2.48 10.66 26.16
C LYS A 308 3.51 10.03 25.21
N THR A 309 3.55 8.71 25.11
CA THR A 309 4.41 8.00 24.15
C THR A 309 3.99 8.32 22.72
N ILE A 310 2.69 8.29 22.43
CA ILE A 310 2.15 8.64 21.11
C ILE A 310 2.46 10.09 20.75
N GLN A 311 2.30 11.02 21.69
CA GLN A 311 2.64 12.42 21.51
C GLN A 311 4.13 12.63 21.16
N ARG A 312 5.04 11.93 21.85
CA ARG A 312 6.48 12.00 21.54
C ARG A 312 6.80 11.45 20.14
N CYS A 313 6.20 10.33 19.76
CA CYS A 313 6.35 9.78 18.40
C CYS A 313 5.85 10.76 17.34
N TRP A 314 4.73 11.45 17.61
CA TRP A 314 4.17 12.47 16.73
C TRP A 314 5.10 13.67 16.56
N GLU A 315 5.65 14.20 17.65
CA GLU A 315 6.59 15.33 17.61
C GLU A 315 7.86 14.99 16.82
N SER A 316 8.41 13.79 17.01
CA SER A 316 9.56 13.33 16.22
C SER A 316 9.21 13.14 14.74
N LEU A 317 8.01 12.62 14.43
CA LEU A 317 7.54 12.46 13.06
C LEU A 317 7.35 13.81 12.35
N CYS A 318 6.76 14.80 13.02
CA CYS A 318 6.61 16.15 12.47
C CYS A 318 7.97 16.76 12.12
N LYS A 319 8.96 16.65 13.02
CA LYS A 319 10.33 17.12 12.75
C LYS A 319 10.95 16.43 11.54
N ALA A 320 10.79 15.11 11.40
CA ALA A 320 11.29 14.37 10.25
C ALA A 320 10.64 14.82 8.93
N VAL A 321 9.33 15.09 8.96
CA VAL A 321 8.59 15.62 7.79
C VAL A 321 9.10 17.00 7.39
N GLU A 322 9.31 17.90 8.36
CA GLU A 322 9.85 19.25 8.11
C GLU A 322 11.23 19.21 7.46
N VAL A 323 12.11 18.32 7.95
CA VAL A 323 13.45 18.11 7.38
C VAL A 323 13.37 17.60 5.94
N ARG A 324 12.55 16.57 5.69
CA ARG A 324 12.33 16.02 4.34
C ARG A 324 11.83 17.08 3.36
N ASP A 325 10.80 17.83 3.76
CA ASP A 325 10.16 18.82 2.87
C ASP A 325 11.11 19.97 2.54
N SER A 326 11.96 20.37 3.51
CA SER A 326 13.04 21.34 3.30
C SER A 326 14.10 20.80 2.33
N ALA A 327 14.56 19.56 2.50
CA ALA A 327 15.54 18.92 1.61
C ALA A 327 15.01 18.78 0.18
N ARG A 328 13.74 18.36 0.03
CA ARG A 328 13.08 18.25 -1.28
C ARG A 328 12.97 19.61 -1.97
N ALA A 329 12.63 20.67 -1.23
CA ALA A 329 12.56 22.02 -1.78
C ALA A 329 13.92 22.50 -2.30
N ALA A 330 15.00 22.25 -1.56
CA ALA A 330 16.36 22.58 -1.97
C ALA A 330 16.76 21.83 -3.27
N TYR A 331 16.53 20.52 -3.33
CA TYR A 331 16.84 19.71 -4.52
C TYR A 331 16.10 20.20 -5.77
N VAL A 332 14.80 20.52 -5.65
CA VAL A 332 14.00 21.04 -6.79
C VAL A 332 14.50 22.40 -7.27
N GLN A 333 15.09 23.22 -6.40
CA GLN A 333 15.71 24.48 -6.81
C GLN A 333 17.05 24.25 -7.52
N GLU A 334 17.85 23.30 -7.08
CA GLU A 334 19.12 22.94 -7.73
C GLU A 334 18.89 22.31 -9.10
N ALA A 335 17.92 21.41 -9.25
CA ALA A 335 17.58 20.77 -10.53
C ALA A 335 16.99 21.75 -11.59
N LYS A 336 16.67 22.98 -11.21
CA LYS A 336 16.19 24.05 -12.10
C LYS A 336 17.28 25.05 -12.51
N LYS A 337 18.47 24.96 -11.91
CA LYS A 337 19.66 25.70 -12.33
C LYS A 337 20.43 24.85 -13.34
#